data_AF-A0A6N8DT60-F1
#
_entry.id   AF-A0A6N8DT60-F1
#
_cell.length_a   1.000
_cell.length_b   1.000
_cell.length_c   1.000
_cell.angle_alpha   90.00
_cell.angle_beta   90.00
_cell.angle_gamma   90.00
#
_symmetry.space_group_name_H-M   'P 1'
#
loop_
_entity.id
_entity.type
_entity.pdbx_description
1 polymer ?
#
loop_
_entity_poly.entity_id
_entity_poly.type
_entity_poly.pdbx_seq_one_letter_code
_entity_poly.pdbx_strand_id
1 'polypeptide(L)' 'MSHRMTQIPRDILNQIFARNLEATTAVCAIYGRIQDNPEIARVAAEDLTQAAEGLQALAQSLAAYLAPENSKLN' A
#
# COMPACT_ATOMS: atom_id res chain seq x y z
N MET A 1 -6.44 18.58 22.49
CA MET A 1 -6.97 17.97 21.25
C MET A 1 -5.94 17.79 20.12
N SER A 2 -4.70 18.27 20.26
CA SER A 2 -3.70 18.26 19.17
C SER A 2 -3.08 16.89 18.83
N HIS A 3 -2.95 15.97 19.80
CA HIS A 3 -2.27 14.68 19.56
C HIS A 3 -2.98 13.69 18.62
N ARG A 4 -4.32 13.73 18.51
CA ARG A 4 -5.08 12.83 17.61
C ARG A 4 -4.93 13.20 16.13
N MET A 5 -4.69 14.48 15.82
CA MET A 5 -4.61 14.96 14.44
C MET A 5 -3.28 14.59 13.76
N THR A 6 -2.22 14.37 14.54
CA THR A 6 -0.92 13.87 14.06
C THR A 6 -0.84 12.34 13.97
N GLN A 7 -1.77 11.62 14.60
CA GLN A 7 -1.81 10.15 14.62
C GLN A 7 -2.32 9.57 13.30
N ILE A 8 -3.40 10.14 12.76
CA ILE A 8 -4.04 9.68 11.51
C ILE A 8 -3.06 9.61 10.33
N PRO A 9 -2.30 10.66 9.97
CA PRO A 9 -1.35 10.59 8.87
C PRO A 9 -0.19 9.63 9.14
N ARG A 10 0.24 9.48 10.40
CA ARG A 10 1.27 8.51 10.79
C ARG A 10 0.78 7.07 10.62
N ASP A 11 -0.45 6.78 11.00
CA ASP A 11 -1.05 5.46 10.87
C ASP A 11 -1.26 5.08 9.41
N ILE A 12 -1.67 6.04 8.56
CA ILE A 12 -1.76 5.84 7.11
C ILE A 12 -0.37 5.55 6.51
N LEU A 13 0.66 6.32 6.89
CA LEU A 13 2.03 6.07 6.43
C LEU A 13 2.52 4.68 6.87
N ASN A 14 2.28 4.29 8.11
CA ASN A 14 2.66 2.96 8.62
C ASN A 14 1.96 1.83 7.86
N GLN A 15 0.68 2.01 7.51
CA GLN A 15 -0.06 1.03 6.69
C GLN A 15 0.50 0.94 5.27
N ILE A 16 0.86 2.07 4.65
CA ILE A 16 1.51 2.11 3.33
C ILE A 16 2.86 1.40 3.37
N PHE A 17 3.67 1.62 4.41
CA PHE A 17 4.96 0.93 4.57
C PHE A 17 4.78 -0.58 4.73
N ALA A 18 3.86 -1.02 5.59
CA ALA A 18 3.59 -2.44 5.81
C ALA A 18 3.14 -3.13 4.50
N ARG A 19 2.22 -2.52 3.75
CA ARG A 19 1.72 -3.07 2.48
C ARG A 19 2.81 -3.14 1.40
N ASN A 20 3.66 -2.13 1.31
CA ASN A 20 4.80 -2.14 0.38
C ASN A 20 5.78 -3.27 0.70
N LEU A 21 6.02 -3.53 1.98
CA LEU A 21 6.95 -4.56 2.44
C LEU A 21 6.39 -5.97 2.17
N GLU A 22 5.09 -6.18 2.40
CA GLU A 22 4.37 -7.40 2.00
C GLU A 22 4.43 -7.62 0.48
N ALA A 23 4.09 -6.61 -0.31
CA ALA A 23 4.12 -6.70 -1.78
C ALA A 23 5.52 -7.05 -2.30
N THR A 24 6.56 -6.38 -1.78
CA THR A 24 7.96 -6.64 -2.16
C THR A 24 8.39 -8.06 -1.78
N THR A 25 8.01 -8.52 -0.59
CA THR A 25 8.32 -9.88 -0.13
C THR A 25 7.62 -10.92 -0.99
N ALA A 26 6.37 -10.67 -1.39
CA ALA A 26 5.63 -11.52 -2.31
C ALA A 26 6.32 -11.59 -3.69
N VAL A 27 6.71 -10.45 -4.29
CA VAL A 27 7.48 -10.45 -5.55
C VAL A 27 8.73 -11.33 -5.42
N CYS A 28 9.54 -11.13 -4.38
CA CYS A 28 10.79 -11.86 -4.18
C CYS A 28 10.57 -13.37 -3.97
N ALA A 29 9.54 -13.77 -3.23
CA ALA A 29 9.21 -15.18 -2.99
C ALA A 29 8.76 -15.91 -4.26
N ILE A 30 8.17 -15.18 -5.20
CA ILE A 30 7.57 -15.78 -6.40
C ILE A 30 8.51 -15.68 -7.61
N TYR A 31 9.45 -14.72 -7.64
CA TYR A 31 10.42 -14.55 -8.74
C TYR A 31 11.21 -15.82 -9.08
N GLY A 32 11.55 -16.64 -8.08
CA GLY A 32 12.22 -17.94 -8.28
C GLY A 32 11.29 -19.09 -8.69
N ARG A 33 9.97 -18.96 -8.49
CA ARG A 33 8.97 -20.00 -8.80
C ARG A 33 8.21 -19.76 -10.11
N ILE A 34 8.16 -18.50 -10.57
CA ILE A 34 7.50 -18.07 -11.81
C ILE A 34 8.13 -18.72 -13.05
N GLN A 35 9.45 -18.94 -13.03
CA GLN A 35 10.16 -19.51 -14.20
C GLN A 35 9.75 -20.95 -14.51
N ASP A 36 9.27 -21.69 -13.50
CA ASP A 36 8.98 -23.12 -13.63
C ASP A 36 7.48 -23.42 -13.78
N ASN A 37 6.59 -22.48 -13.46
CA ASN A 37 5.14 -22.72 -13.48
C ASN A 37 4.30 -21.48 -13.85
N PRO A 38 3.62 -21.48 -15.02
CA PRO A 38 2.80 -20.35 -15.46
C PRO A 38 1.58 -20.08 -14.56
N GLU A 39 1.05 -21.08 -13.85
CA GLU A 39 -0.08 -20.89 -12.94
C GLU A 39 0.35 -20.13 -11.68
N ILE A 40 1.56 -20.42 -11.16
CA ILE A 40 2.16 -19.66 -10.05
C ILE A 40 2.39 -18.21 -10.48
N ALA A 41 2.81 -17.99 -11.72
CA ALA A 41 2.99 -16.65 -12.27
C ALA A 41 1.68 -15.86 -12.38
N ARG A 42 0.59 -16.52 -12.80
CA ARG A 42 -0.74 -15.90 -12.87
C ARG A 42 -1.24 -15.50 -11.49
N VAL A 43 -1.22 -16.42 -10.53
CA VAL A 43 -1.66 -16.16 -9.14
C VAL A 43 -0.83 -15.02 -8.52
N ALA A 44 0.48 -15.03 -8.73
CA ALA A 44 1.35 -13.96 -8.28
C ALA A 44 1.02 -12.60 -8.89
N ALA A 45 0.74 -12.56 -10.20
CA ALA A 45 0.35 -11.33 -10.87
C ALA A 45 -0.98 -10.77 -10.33
N GLU A 46 -1.94 -11.66 -10.00
CA GLU A 46 -3.22 -11.29 -9.37
C GLU A 46 -3.01 -10.71 -7.97
N ASP A 47 -2.23 -11.38 -7.12
CA ASP A 47 -1.90 -10.92 -5.76
C ASP A 47 -1.19 -9.56 -5.78
N LEU A 48 -0.22 -9.38 -6.68
CA LEU A 48 0.51 -8.12 -6.83
C LEU A 48 -0.36 -6.99 -7.35
N THR A 49 -1.29 -7.30 -8.26
CA THR A 49 -2.28 -6.32 -8.75
C THR A 49 -3.17 -5.85 -7.61
N GLN A 50 -3.68 -6.78 -6.79
CA GLN A 50 -4.52 -6.44 -5.64
C GLN A 50 -3.75 -5.62 -4.58
N ALA A 51 -2.48 -5.95 -4.34
CA ALA A 51 -1.62 -5.16 -3.46
C ALA A 51 -1.38 -3.74 -3.98
N ALA A 52 -1.17 -3.59 -5.30
CA ALA A 52 -0.99 -2.28 -5.95
C ALA A 52 -2.26 -1.42 -5.88
N GLU A 53 -3.45 -2.02 -6.09
CA GLU A 53 -4.73 -1.33 -5.93
C GLU A 53 -4.94 -0.84 -4.50
N GLY A 54 -4.61 -1.66 -3.50
CA GLY A 54 -4.69 -1.28 -2.08
C GLY A 54 -3.74 -0.12 -1.73
N LEU A 55 -2.51 -0.15 -2.27
CA LEU A 55 -1.55 0.94 -2.12
C LEU A 55 -2.04 2.24 -2.78
N GLN A 56 -2.62 2.15 -3.96
CA GLN A 56 -3.18 3.30 -4.67
C GLN A 56 -4.32 3.95 -3.88
N ALA A 57 -5.24 3.16 -3.32
CA ALA A 57 -6.34 3.65 -2.50
C ALA A 57 -5.84 4.37 -1.23
N LEU A 58 -4.85 3.80 -0.54
CA LEU A 58 -4.22 4.43 0.62
C LEU A 58 -3.51 5.74 0.26
N ALA A 59 -2.78 5.77 -0.86
CA ALA A 59 -2.12 6.98 -1.35
C ALA A 59 -3.13 8.08 -1.71
N GLN A 60 -4.25 7.74 -2.33
CA GLN A 60 -5.35 8.68 -2.61
C GLN A 60 -5.99 9.20 -1.33
N SER A 61 -6.21 8.34 -0.33
CA SER A 61 -6.74 8.75 0.98
C SER A 61 -5.80 9.73 1.68
N LEU A 62 -4.48 9.47 1.64
CA LEU A 62 -3.47 10.38 2.18
C LEU A 62 -3.46 11.72 1.42
N ALA A 63 -3.50 11.69 0.10
CA ALA A 63 -3.54 12.90 -0.72
C ALA A 63 -4.79 13.75 -0.42
N ALA A 64 -5.95 13.10 -0.27
CA ALA A 64 -7.21 13.78 0.08
C ALA A 64 -7.17 14.39 1.49
N TYR A 65 -6.50 13.75 2.44
CA TYR A 65 -6.28 14.28 3.79
C TYR A 65 -5.35 15.50 3.81
N LEU A 66 -4.31 15.49 2.97
CA LEU A 66 -3.34 16.58 2.86
C LEU A 66 -3.82 17.74 1.97
N ALA A 67 -4.90 17.53 1.19
CA ALA A 67 -5.46 18.55 0.32
C ALA A 67 -5.89 19.80 1.12
N PRO A 68 -5.54 21.02 0.67
CA PRO A 68 -5.78 22.27 1.43
C PRO A 68 -7.24 22.49 1.83
N GLU A 69 -8.15 21.97 1.01
CA GLU A 69 -9.61 22.11 1.11
C GLU A 69 -10.23 21.20 2.18
N ASN A 70 -9.52 20.12 2.57
CA ASN A 70 -9.89 19.21 3.68
C ASN A 70 -8.92 19.32 4.87
N SER A 71 -7.86 20.11 4.73
CA SER A 71 -6.80 20.25 5.70
C SER A 71 -7.34 20.95 6.94
N LYS A 72 -7.54 20.19 8.02
CA LYS A 72 -7.75 20.74 9.37
C LYS A 72 -6.45 21.31 9.98
N LEU A 73 -5.42 21.57 9.18
CA LEU A 73 -4.15 22.18 9.62
C LEU A 73 -4.20 23.72 9.64
N ASN A 74 -5.38 24.31 9.42
CA ASN A 74 -5.67 25.71 9.76
C ASN A 74 -6.37 25.80 11.11
#